data_AF-A0A2U3Z7D7-F1
#
_entry.id   AF-A0A2U3Z7D7-F1
#
_cell.length_a   1.000
_cell.length_b   1.000
_cell.length_c   1.000
_cell.angle_alpha   90.00
_cell.angle_beta   90.00
_cell.angle_gamma   90.00
#
_symmetry.space_group_name_H-M   'P 1'
#
loop_
_entity.id
_entity.type
_entity.pdbx_description
1 polymer ?
#
loop_
_entity_poly.entity_id
_entity_poly.type
_entity_poly.pdbx_seq_one_letter_code
_entity_poly.pdbx_strand_id
1 'polypeptide(L)'
;SLLLESLKDHISTTSQDHCKAIYLHVLTTNNTAINFYENRDFKQHHYLPYYYSIRGVLKDGFTYVLYINGGHPPWTILDYIQHLGSALANLSPCSIPHRIYRQAHSLLCSFLPWSGISTKGGIEYSRTM
;
A
#
# COMPACT_ATOMS: atom_id res chain seq x y z
N SER A 1 -28.02 4.54 -2.24
CA SER A 1 -29.19 5.09 -2.96
C SER A 1 -29.16 4.51 -4.35
N LEU A 2 -30.32 4.29 -4.98
CA LEU A 2 -30.35 3.68 -6.31
C LEU A 2 -29.51 4.47 -7.33
N LEU A 3 -29.64 5.80 -7.34
CA LEU A 3 -28.95 6.66 -8.32
C LEU A 3 -27.42 6.64 -8.20
N LEU A 4 -26.87 6.65 -6.97
CA LEU A 4 -25.42 6.65 -6.80
C LEU A 4 -24.82 5.30 -7.21
N GLU A 5 -25.51 4.20 -6.90
CA GLU A 5 -25.07 2.88 -7.33
C GLU A 5 -25.19 2.73 -8.85
N SER A 6 -26.29 3.17 -9.46
CA SER A 6 -26.41 3.21 -10.93
C SER A 6 -25.32 4.05 -11.60
N LEU A 7 -24.88 5.16 -10.98
CA LEU A 7 -23.74 5.94 -11.46
C LEU A 7 -22.44 5.13 -11.39
N LYS A 8 -22.17 4.44 -10.28
CA LYS A 8 -20.99 3.58 -10.14
C LYS A 8 -20.99 2.44 -11.15
N ASP A 9 -22.14 1.83 -11.39
CA ASP A 9 -22.31 0.76 -12.38
C ASP A 9 -22.04 1.30 -13.79
N HIS A 10 -22.54 2.49 -14.10
CA HIS A 10 -22.27 3.15 -15.37
C HIS A 10 -20.78 3.48 -15.56
N ILE A 11 -20.10 3.95 -14.51
CA ILE A 11 -18.66 4.24 -14.56
C ILE A 11 -17.86 2.95 -14.74
N SER A 12 -18.25 1.88 -14.03
CA SER A 12 -17.61 0.57 -14.13
C SER A 12 -17.76 -0.05 -15.52
N THR A 13 -18.87 0.20 -16.20
CA THR A 13 -19.09 -0.32 -17.57
C THR A 13 -18.44 0.53 -18.66
N THR A 14 -18.37 1.85 -18.48
CA THR A 14 -17.99 2.77 -19.55
C THR A 14 -16.52 3.22 -19.46
N SER A 15 -15.98 3.32 -18.24
CA SER A 15 -14.74 4.06 -17.97
C SER A 15 -13.90 3.44 -16.83
N GLN A 16 -13.94 2.12 -16.67
CA GLN A 16 -13.27 1.41 -15.55
C GLN A 16 -11.78 1.74 -15.46
N ASP A 17 -11.08 1.78 -16.59
CA ASP A 17 -9.62 1.96 -16.61
C ASP A 17 -9.20 3.42 -16.37
N HIS A 18 -10.06 4.38 -16.72
CA HIS A 18 -9.72 5.81 -16.72
C HIS A 18 -10.29 6.58 -15.54
N CYS A 19 -11.46 6.20 -15.01
CA CYS A 19 -12.09 6.93 -13.90
C CYS A 19 -11.48 6.48 -12.58
N LYS A 20 -10.82 7.41 -11.87
CA LYS A 20 -10.09 7.12 -10.61
C LYS A 20 -10.73 7.74 -9.36
N ALA A 21 -11.67 8.67 -9.54
CA ALA A 21 -12.35 9.30 -8.42
C ALA A 21 -13.70 9.85 -8.85
N ILE A 22 -14.65 9.83 -7.91
CA ILE A 22 -15.92 10.55 -7.99
C ILE A 22 -15.84 11.68 -6.97
N TYR A 23 -15.98 12.93 -7.40
CA TYR A 23 -15.97 14.08 -6.51
C TYR A 23 -17.24 14.91 -6.66
N LEU A 24 -17.62 15.59 -5.58
CA LEU A 24 -18.79 16.45 -5.53
C LEU A 24 -18.64 17.54 -4.48
N HIS A 25 -19.54 18.52 -4.54
CA HIS A 25 -19.59 19.63 -3.60
C HIS A 25 -20.89 19.61 -2.80
N VAL A 26 -20.78 19.87 -1.51
CA VAL A 26 -21.93 20.05 -0.59
C VAL A 26 -21.78 21.36 0.16
N LEU A 27 -22.90 22.00 0.50
CA LEU A 27 -22.90 23.10 1.46
C LEU A 27 -22.41 22.59 2.81
N THR A 28 -21.60 23.39 3.52
CA THR A 28 -21.12 23.03 4.86
C THR A 28 -22.25 22.85 5.87
N THR A 29 -23.41 23.47 5.62
CA THR A 29 -24.61 23.38 6.47
C THR A 29 -25.55 22.22 6.10
N ASN A 30 -25.29 21.49 5.01
CA ASN A 30 -26.16 20.40 4.55
C ASN A 30 -25.78 19.07 5.21
N ASN A 31 -26.05 18.96 6.50
CA ASN A 31 -25.72 17.77 7.31
C ASN A 31 -26.32 16.48 6.75
N THR A 32 -27.51 16.54 6.13
CA THR A 32 -28.14 15.37 5.52
C THR A 32 -27.32 14.83 4.36
N ALA A 33 -26.84 15.70 3.47
CA ALA A 33 -25.97 15.28 2.36
C ALA A 33 -24.59 14.84 2.86
N ILE A 34 -24.01 15.56 3.82
CA ILE A 34 -22.73 15.21 4.45
C ILE A 34 -22.79 13.79 5.00
N ASN A 35 -23.73 13.51 5.90
CA ASN A 35 -23.92 12.19 6.49
C ASN A 35 -24.22 11.13 5.42
N PHE A 36 -24.97 11.48 4.38
CA PHE A 36 -25.29 10.55 3.30
C PHE A 36 -24.03 10.09 2.54
N TYR A 37 -23.11 11.01 2.23
CA TYR A 37 -21.90 10.71 1.48
C TYR A 37 -20.81 10.07 2.36
N GLU A 38 -20.66 10.53 3.61
CA GLU A 38 -19.71 9.94 4.56
C GLU A 38 -20.00 8.46 4.86
N ASN A 39 -21.28 8.12 5.02
CA ASN A 39 -21.73 6.73 5.20
C ASN A 39 -21.56 5.86 3.94
N ARG A 40 -21.02 6.42 2.85
CA ARG A 40 -20.76 5.74 1.58
C ARG A 40 -19.31 5.91 1.13
N ASP A 41 -18.43 6.07 2.11
CA ASP A 41 -16.98 6.13 1.98
C ASP A 41 -16.42 7.36 1.26
N PHE A 42 -17.27 8.34 0.91
CA PHE A 42 -16.75 9.63 0.49
C PHE A 42 -16.02 10.28 1.67
N LYS A 43 -14.85 10.82 1.39
CA LYS A 43 -14.04 11.55 2.35
C LYS A 43 -14.07 13.04 2.03
N GLN A 44 -14.21 13.86 3.06
CA GLN A 44 -14.05 15.30 2.91
C GLN A 44 -12.61 15.60 2.51
N HIS A 45 -12.43 16.32 1.41
CA HIS A 45 -11.13 16.64 0.84
C HIS A 45 -10.75 18.10 1.10
N HIS A 46 -11.60 19.06 0.71
CA HIS A 46 -11.31 20.49 0.86
C HIS A 46 -12.49 21.28 1.43
N TYR A 47 -12.19 22.34 2.17
CA TYR A 47 -13.12 23.40 2.52
C TYR A 47 -13.01 24.53 1.49
N LEU A 48 -14.16 25.01 1.03
CA LEU A 48 -14.30 26.00 -0.03
C LEU A 48 -15.03 27.23 0.54
N PRO A 49 -14.31 28.30 0.92
CA PRO A 49 -14.94 29.50 1.45
C PRO A 49 -15.77 30.19 0.36
N TYR A 50 -16.98 30.64 0.72
CA TYR A 50 -17.88 31.40 -0.16
C TYR A 50 -18.21 30.76 -1.53
N TYR A 51 -18.17 29.42 -1.60
CA TYR A 51 -18.37 28.68 -2.85
C TYR A 51 -19.79 28.75 -3.43
N TYR A 52 -20.80 28.91 -2.58
CA TYR A 52 -22.21 28.98 -2.98
C TYR A 52 -22.78 30.39 -2.77
N SER A 53 -23.74 30.78 -3.61
CA SER A 53 -24.57 31.98 -3.39
C SER A 53 -26.03 31.57 -3.26
N ILE A 54 -26.61 31.77 -2.07
CA ILE A 54 -28.03 31.49 -1.79
C ILE A 54 -28.70 32.83 -1.53
N ARG A 55 -29.54 33.27 -2.47
CA ARG A 55 -30.24 34.57 -2.41
C ARG A 55 -29.28 35.75 -2.19
N GLY A 56 -28.13 35.73 -2.86
CA GLY A 56 -27.10 36.77 -2.75
C GLY A 56 -26.21 36.67 -1.51
N VAL A 57 -26.47 35.73 -0.59
CA VAL A 57 -25.62 35.48 0.56
C VAL A 57 -24.62 34.37 0.24
N LEU A 58 -23.34 34.69 0.39
CA LEU A 58 -22.26 33.73 0.18
C LEU A 58 -22.25 32.67 1.30
N LYS A 59 -22.01 31.42 0.91
CA LYS A 59 -22.01 30.24 1.78
C LYS A 59 -20.86 29.33 1.41
N ASP A 60 -20.33 28.64 2.40
CA ASP A 60 -19.20 27.75 2.20
C ASP A 60 -19.62 26.38 1.69
N GLY A 61 -18.67 25.70 1.06
CA GLY A 61 -18.82 24.32 0.61
C GLY A 61 -17.71 23.40 1.11
N PHE A 62 -17.97 22.10 1.03
CA PHE A 62 -16.97 21.05 1.14
C PHE A 62 -16.88 20.30 -0.18
N THR A 63 -15.66 19.89 -0.56
CA THR A 63 -15.44 18.87 -1.59
C THR A 63 -15.39 17.51 -0.92
N TYR A 64 -16.21 16.57 -1.38
CA TYR A 64 -16.16 15.17 -1.00
C TYR A 64 -15.64 14.35 -2.18
N VAL A 65 -14.79 13.36 -1.89
CA VAL A 65 -14.15 12.50 -2.89
C VAL A 65 -14.27 11.04 -2.48
N LEU A 66 -14.66 10.20 -3.43
CA LEU A 66 -14.59 8.74 -3.36
C LEU A 66 -13.61 8.26 -4.42
N TYR A 67 -12.47 7.71 -4.00
CA TYR A 67 -11.52 7.11 -4.92
C TYR A 67 -11.96 5.70 -5.33
N ILE A 68 -11.86 5.41 -6.63
CA ILE A 68 -12.26 4.13 -7.24
C ILE A 68 -11.17 3.65 -8.21
N ASN A 69 -11.20 2.38 -8.59
CA ASN A 69 -10.29 1.81 -9.59
C ASN A 69 -8.79 2.07 -9.31
N GLY A 70 -8.40 2.01 -8.03
CA GLY A 70 -7.02 2.24 -7.58
C GLY A 70 -6.61 3.72 -7.54
N GLY A 71 -7.55 4.66 -7.70
CA GLY A 71 -7.30 6.07 -7.46
C GLY A 71 -6.89 6.34 -6.02
N HIS A 72 -6.09 7.37 -5.82
CA HIS A 72 -5.65 7.79 -4.50
C HIS A 72 -5.39 9.30 -4.50
N PRO A 73 -5.43 9.97 -3.33
CA PRO A 73 -4.97 11.35 -3.23
C PRO A 73 -3.49 11.46 -3.62
N PRO A 74 -2.99 12.65 -3.97
CA PRO A 74 -1.56 12.84 -4.18
C PRO A 74 -0.80 12.43 -2.91
N TRP A 75 0.08 11.45 -3.03
CA TRP A 75 0.88 10.98 -1.89
C TRP A 75 1.92 12.04 -1.59
N THR A 76 1.98 12.46 -0.33
CA THR A 76 3.14 13.19 0.14
C THR A 76 4.30 12.22 0.34
N ILE A 77 5.54 12.72 0.32
CA ILE A 77 6.75 11.89 0.53
C ILE A 77 6.68 11.15 1.88
N LEU A 78 6.07 11.78 2.89
CA LEU A 78 5.87 11.18 4.20
C LEU A 78 4.92 9.97 4.16
N ASP A 79 3.83 10.07 3.39
CA ASP A 79 2.88 8.95 3.22
C ASP A 79 3.57 7.75 2.56
N TYR A 80 4.48 8.01 1.61
CA TYR A 80 5.26 6.95 0.96
C TYR A 80 6.18 6.23 1.95
N ILE A 81 6.90 6.99 2.79
CA ILE A 81 7.79 6.42 3.81
C ILE A 81 7.00 5.62 4.85
N GLN A 82 5.86 6.14 5.31
CA GLN A 82 5.01 5.44 6.28
C GLN A 82 4.41 4.16 5.70
N HIS A 83 3.97 4.19 4.45
CA HIS A 83 3.43 3.01 3.78
C HIS A 83 4.52 1.96 3.53
N LEU A 84 5.71 2.37 3.09
CA LEU A 84 6.83 1.45 2.92
C LEU A 84 7.29 0.87 4.26
N GLY A 85 7.37 1.72 5.29
CA GLY A 85 7.72 1.31 6.65
C GLY A 85 6.74 0.28 7.22
N SER A 86 5.44 0.47 7.06
CA SER A 86 4.42 -0.49 7.52
C SER A 86 4.42 -1.78 6.69
N ALA A 87 4.61 -1.70 5.37
CA ALA A 87 4.77 -2.88 4.52
C ALA A 87 6.02 -3.71 4.88
N LEU A 88 7.14 -3.05 5.16
CA LEU A 88 8.38 -3.69 5.61
C LEU A 88 8.29 -4.22 7.04
N ALA A 89 7.55 -3.55 7.93
CA ALA A 89 7.31 -4.04 9.29
C ALA A 89 6.45 -5.31 9.33
N ASN A 90 5.55 -5.47 8.36
CA ASN A 90 4.75 -6.69 8.18
C ASN A 90 5.58 -7.86 7.61
N LEU A 91 6.77 -7.60 7.04
CA LEU A 91 7.73 -8.65 6.71
C LEU A 91 8.44 -9.07 7.99
N SER A 92 8.12 -10.26 8.48
CA SER A 92 8.70 -10.79 9.71
C SER A 92 10.24 -10.75 9.64
N PRO A 93 10.93 -10.15 10.63
CA PRO A 93 12.39 -10.05 10.66
C PRO A 93 13.11 -11.41 10.60
N CYS A 94 12.38 -12.50 10.83
CA CYS A 94 12.93 -13.82 11.11
C CYS A 94 13.34 -14.61 9.85
N SER A 95 12.92 -14.20 8.65
CA SER A 95 13.18 -14.97 7.42
C SER A 95 14.15 -14.30 6.44
N ILE A 96 14.32 -12.98 6.50
CA ILE A 96 15.15 -12.23 5.54
C ILE A 96 16.65 -12.34 5.86
N PRO A 97 17.12 -12.09 7.12
CA PRO A 97 18.54 -12.25 7.45
C PRO A 97 18.99 -13.70 7.30
N HIS A 98 18.12 -14.67 7.65
CA HIS A 98 18.49 -16.08 7.60
C HIS A 98 18.60 -16.62 6.16
N ARG A 99 17.71 -16.20 5.24
CA ARG A 99 17.78 -16.59 3.82
C ARG A 99 18.97 -15.96 3.11
N ILE A 100 19.23 -14.68 3.36
CA ILE A 100 20.39 -13.98 2.81
C ILE A 100 21.68 -14.58 3.37
N TYR A 101 21.73 -14.89 4.67
CA TYR A 101 22.88 -15.57 5.28
C TYR A 101 23.14 -16.96 4.69
N ARG A 102 22.10 -17.78 4.50
CA ARG A 102 22.25 -19.11 3.86
C ARG A 102 22.73 -19.02 2.41
N GLN A 103 22.22 -18.05 1.65
CA GLN A 103 22.68 -17.82 0.27
C GLN A 103 24.12 -17.31 0.23
N ALA A 104 24.47 -16.34 1.09
CA ALA A 104 25.82 -15.83 1.19
C ALA A 104 26.81 -16.91 1.65
N HIS A 105 26.43 -17.76 2.60
CA HIS A 105 27.24 -18.91 3.05
C HIS A 105 27.43 -19.93 1.93
N SER A 106 26.38 -20.30 1.19
CA SER A 106 26.50 -21.21 0.05
C SER A 106 27.43 -20.67 -1.04
N LEU A 107 27.37 -19.36 -1.31
CA LEU A 107 28.24 -18.72 -2.27
C LEU A 107 29.69 -18.64 -1.74
N LEU A 108 29.89 -18.22 -0.49
CA LEU A 108 31.21 -18.21 0.15
C LEU A 108 31.88 -19.60 0.17
N CYS A 109 31.12 -20.66 0.47
CA CYS A 109 31.63 -22.03 0.40
C CYS A 109 31.95 -22.49 -1.02
N SER A 110 31.28 -21.97 -2.05
CA SER A 110 31.60 -22.26 -3.45
C SER A 110 32.87 -21.54 -3.95
N PHE A 111 33.27 -20.45 -3.30
CA PHE A 111 34.47 -19.67 -3.64
C PHE A 111 35.72 -20.05 -2.85
N LEU A 112 35.60 -20.86 -1.79
CA LEU A 112 36.74 -21.40 -1.04
C LEU A 112 37.15 -22.76 -1.63
N PRO A 113 38.31 -22.87 -2.32
CA PRO A 113 38.80 -24.16 -2.78
C PRO A 113 39.24 -24.98 -1.57
N TRP A 114 38.65 -26.17 -1.44
CA TRP A 114 39.05 -27.19 -0.46
C TRP A 114 40.52 -27.57 -0.70
N SER A 115 41.46 -26.98 0.04
CA SER A 115 42.85 -27.42 0.06
C SER A 115 42.91 -28.76 0.81
N GLY A 116 43.00 -29.83 0.03
CA GLY A 116 43.25 -31.16 0.55
C GLY A 116 44.57 -31.20 1.32
N ILE A 117 44.54 -31.86 2.48
CA ILE A 117 45.75 -32.36 3.13
C ILE A 117 45.57 -33.86 3.26
N SER A 118 46.20 -34.54 2.30
CA SER A 118 46.61 -35.94 2.36
C SER A 118 47.85 -36.01 3.26
N THR A 119 47.79 -36.81 4.32
CA THR A 119 49.00 -37.34 4.97
C THR A 119 48.82 -38.83 5.21
N LYS A 120 49.42 -39.61 4.30
CA LYS A 120 49.85 -40.98 4.55
C LYS A 120 50.72 -41.03 5.81
N GLY A 121 50.46 -41.99 6.68
CA GLY A 121 51.33 -42.34 7.80
C GLY A 121 50.85 -43.65 8.41
N GLY A 122 51.15 -44.77 7.73
CA GLY A 122 50.91 -46.10 8.30
C GLY A 122 51.95 -46.42 9.36
N ILE A 123 51.52 -47.06 10.46
CA ILE A 123 52.32 -48.09 11.14
C ILE A 123 51.36 -49.20 11.56
N GLU A 124 51.62 -50.36 10.98
CA GLU A 124 51.14 -51.69 11.29
C GLU A 124 51.73 -52.18 12.61
N TYR A 125 50.90 -52.76 13.49
CA TYR A 125 51.36 -53.81 14.42
C TYR A 125 50.27 -54.88 14.52
N SER A 126 50.67 -56.08 14.12
CA SER A 126 49.86 -57.29 14.02
C SER A 126 49.66 -58.00 15.37
N ARG A 127 48.72 -58.96 15.33
CA ARG A 127 48.65 -60.25 16.06
C ARG A 127 47.91 -60.35 17.40
N THR A 128 46.72 -60.97 17.29
CA THR A 128 46.28 -62.22 17.95
C THR A 128 46.58 -62.44 19.44
N MET A 129 45.53 -62.57 20.25
CA MET A 129 44.85 -63.86 20.51
C MET A 129 43.39 -63.61 20.89
#